data_AF-A0A0B6ZLA9-F1
#
_entry.id   AF-A0A0B6ZLA9-F1
#
_cell.length_a   1.000
_cell.length_b   1.000
_cell.length_c   1.000
_cell.angle_alpha   90.00
_cell.angle_beta   90.00
_cell.angle_gamma   90.00
#
_symmetry.space_group_name_H-M   'P 1'
#
loop_
_entity.id
_entity.type
_entity.pdbx_description
1 polymer ?
#
loop_
_entity_poly.entity_id
_entity_poly.type
_entity_poly.pdbx_seq_one_letter_code
_entity_poly.pdbx_strand_id
1 'polypeptide(L)'
;YNFDYPQDEPTHDDLEAFEAALHHLEEMNSCSSTKCQHPKPFVQSVQDPHNRMHMFLPECVVLYRCMNHTGCCGDSNHECVPKSMSI
;
A
#
# COMPACT_ATOMS: atom_id res chain seq x y z
N TYR A 1 -26.48 8.62 30.11
CA TYR A 1 -25.17 7.98 30.28
C TYR A 1 -24.11 9.02 29.98
N ASN A 2 -23.52 9.61 31.03
CA ASN A 2 -22.32 10.43 30.88
C ASN A 2 -21.13 9.47 30.89
N PHE A 3 -20.35 9.47 29.82
CA PHE A 3 -19.03 8.86 29.84
C PHE A 3 -18.08 9.88 30.48
N ASP A 4 -17.82 9.72 31.78
CA ASP A 4 -16.62 10.29 32.40
C ASP A 4 -15.43 9.58 31.75
N TYR A 5 -14.83 10.21 30.74
CA TYR A 5 -13.48 9.83 30.33
C TYR A 5 -12.54 10.31 31.44
N PRO A 6 -11.76 9.42 32.08
CA PRO A 6 -10.72 9.86 32.99
C PRO A 6 -9.80 10.83 32.22
N GLN A 7 -9.71 12.08 32.68
CA GLN A 7 -8.71 13.01 32.19
C GLN A 7 -7.39 12.69 32.86
N ASP A 8 -6.78 11.59 32.46
CA ASP A 8 -5.37 11.37 32.75
C ASP A 8 -4.58 12.35 31.86
N GLU A 9 -3.78 13.21 32.48
CA GLU A 9 -2.87 14.10 31.75
C GLU A 9 -1.95 13.23 30.88
N PRO A 10 -1.76 13.57 29.59
CA PRO A 10 -0.90 12.79 28.71
C PRO A 10 0.51 12.74 29.28
N THR A 11 1.06 11.53 29.38
CA THR A 11 2.44 11.35 29.85
C THR A 11 3.42 11.88 28.80
N HIS A 12 4.67 12.08 29.21
CA HIS A 12 5.73 12.47 28.26
C HIS A 12 5.85 11.47 27.10
N ASP A 13 5.73 10.18 27.40
CA ASP A 13 5.80 9.10 26.40
C ASP A 13 4.60 9.16 25.43
N ASP A 14 3.40 9.54 25.91
CA ASP A 14 2.22 9.72 25.05
C ASP A 14 2.40 10.88 24.07
N LEU A 15 3.02 11.98 24.51
CA LEU A 15 3.31 13.13 23.67
C LEU A 15 4.35 12.80 22.60
N GLU A 16 5.40 12.05 22.94
CA GLU A 16 6.41 11.59 21.99
C GLU A 16 5.81 10.63 20.96
N ALA A 17 4.99 9.67 21.39
CA ALA A 17 4.29 8.76 20.49
C ALA A 17 3.34 9.51 19.53
N PHE A 18 2.67 10.54 20.03
CA PHE A 18 1.79 11.38 19.21
C PHE A 18 2.57 12.17 18.15
N GLU A 19 3.69 12.78 18.52
CA GLU A 19 4.55 13.50 17.57
C GLU A 19 5.13 12.56 16.51
N ALA A 20 5.60 11.38 16.92
CA ALA A 20 6.09 10.35 15.99
C ALA A 20 4.99 9.89 15.03
N ALA A 21 3.75 9.73 15.50
CA ALA A 21 2.62 9.37 14.66
C ALA A 21 2.28 10.46 13.64
N LEU A 22 2.32 11.73 14.03
CA LEU A 22 2.12 12.86 13.11
C LEU A 22 3.21 12.92 12.04
N HIS A 23 4.47 12.79 12.44
CA HIS A 23 5.59 12.75 11.50
C HIS A 23 5.44 11.59 10.50
N HIS A 24 5.08 10.41 10.99
CA HIS A 24 4.86 9.25 10.12
C HIS A 24 3.70 9.46 9.14
N LEU A 25 2.61 10.11 9.56
CA LEU A 25 1.50 10.47 8.68
C LEU A 25 1.96 11.44 7.58
N GLU A 26 2.79 12.43 7.90
CA GLU A 26 3.37 13.35 6.91
C GLU A 26 4.26 12.61 5.90
N GLU A 27 5.09 11.68 6.36
CA GLU A 27 5.92 10.83 5.49
C GLU A 27 5.06 10.00 4.54
N MET A 28 4.04 9.31 5.05
CA MET A 28 3.14 8.51 4.23
C MET A 28 2.40 9.35 3.20
N ASN A 29 2.00 10.57 3.56
CA ASN A 29 1.26 11.48 2.69
C ASN A 29 2.15 12.20 1.67
N SER A 30 3.43 12.45 1.98
CA SER A 30 4.35 13.15 1.09
C SER A 30 5.08 12.22 0.13
N CYS A 31 5.34 10.98 0.55
CA CYS A 31 6.12 10.02 -0.22
C CYS A 31 5.36 9.54 -1.47
N SER A 32 5.97 9.67 -2.66
CA SER A 32 5.36 9.19 -3.91
C SER A 32 5.30 7.66 -3.98
N SER A 33 6.16 6.97 -3.24
CA SER A 33 6.23 5.50 -3.21
C SER A 33 5.06 4.86 -2.46
N THR A 34 4.27 5.61 -1.69
CA THR A 34 3.04 5.11 -1.05
C THR A 34 1.81 5.34 -1.93
N LYS A 35 1.86 6.30 -2.86
CA LYS A 35 0.71 6.71 -3.69
C LYS A 35 0.47 5.82 -4.89
N CYS A 36 -0.79 5.67 -5.26
CA CYS A 36 -1.21 5.14 -6.55
C CYS A 36 -1.04 6.19 -7.68
N GLN A 37 0.19 6.37 -8.17
CA GLN A 37 0.49 7.35 -9.23
C GLN A 37 1.24 6.73 -10.42
N HIS A 38 2.17 5.82 -10.15
CA HIS A 38 2.99 5.16 -11.15
C HIS A 38 2.96 3.64 -10.96
N PRO A 39 3.02 2.86 -12.05
CA PRO A 39 3.19 1.42 -11.96
C PRO A 39 4.44 1.07 -11.14
N LYS A 40 4.33 0.09 -10.23
CA LYS A 40 5.45 -0.39 -9.42
C LYS A 40 5.80 -1.83 -9.77
N PRO A 41 7.05 -2.27 -9.57
CA PRO A 41 7.47 -3.64 -9.86
C PRO A 41 6.67 -4.64 -9.03
N PHE A 42 6.14 -5.65 -9.71
CA PHE A 42 5.41 -6.76 -9.14
C PHE A 42 5.89 -8.07 -9.75
N VAL A 43 6.15 -9.05 -8.90
CA VAL A 43 6.56 -10.39 -9.32
C VAL A 43 5.32 -11.20 -9.64
N GLN A 44 5.13 -11.52 -10.92
CA GLN A 44 4.05 -12.36 -11.40
C GLN A 44 4.57 -13.76 -11.69
N SER A 45 3.97 -14.78 -11.06
CA SER A 45 4.21 -16.18 -11.44
C SER A 45 3.64 -16.44 -12.83
N VAL A 46 4.44 -17.08 -13.69
CA VAL A 46 4.04 -17.52 -15.03
C VAL A 46 3.48 -18.93 -14.89
N GLN A 47 2.22 -19.10 -15.28
CA GLN A 47 1.54 -20.39 -15.28
C GLN A 47 0.90 -20.61 -16.65
N ASP A 48 0.92 -21.85 -17.12
CA ASP A 48 0.19 -22.23 -18.32
C ASP A 48 -1.28 -22.53 -17.94
N PRO A 49 -2.25 -21.73 -18.41
CA PRO A 49 -3.66 -21.94 -18.08
C PRO A 49 -4.23 -23.25 -18.67
N HIS A 50 -3.54 -23.85 -19.64
CA HIS A 50 -3.97 -25.04 -20.38
C HIS A 50 -3.23 -26.31 -19.96
N ASN A 51 -2.00 -26.20 -19.42
CA ASN A 51 -1.24 -27.36 -18.97
C ASN A 51 -0.44 -27.11 -17.67
N ARG A 52 -0.93 -27.64 -16.55
CA ARG A 52 -0.27 -27.55 -15.24
C ARG A 52 1.08 -28.28 -15.14
N MET A 53 1.44 -29.11 -16.11
CA MET A 53 2.74 -29.78 -16.15
C MET A 53 3.82 -28.97 -16.87
N HIS A 54 3.46 -27.89 -17.58
CA HIS A 54 4.44 -27.01 -18.18
C HIS A 54 5.07 -26.12 -17.11
N MET A 55 6.40 -26.09 -17.09
CA MET A 55 7.19 -25.22 -16.23
C MET A 55 7.92 -24.19 -17.10
N PHE A 56 7.86 -22.92 -16.69
CA PHE A 56 8.60 -21.84 -17.33
C PHE A 56 9.88 -21.58 -16.53
N LEU A 57 10.97 -21.28 -17.24
CA LEU A 57 12.22 -20.87 -16.63
C LEU A 57 12.62 -19.50 -17.22
N PRO A 58 12.57 -18.41 -16.43
CA PRO A 58 12.18 -18.34 -15.02
C PRO A 58 10.68 -18.59 -14.79
N GLU A 59 10.31 -19.07 -13.59
CA GLU A 59 8.91 -19.31 -13.19
C GLU A 59 8.12 -18.02 -12.91
N CYS A 60 8.81 -16.88 -12.89
CA CYS A 60 8.23 -15.58 -12.62
C CYS A 60 8.85 -14.49 -13.50
N VAL A 61 8.08 -13.42 -13.68
CA VAL A 61 8.49 -12.22 -14.41
C VAL A 61 8.19 -10.99 -13.56
N VAL A 62 9.00 -9.95 -13.72
CA VAL A 62 8.74 -8.65 -13.09
C VAL A 62 7.93 -7.79 -14.05
N LEU A 63 6.73 -7.40 -13.64
CA LEU A 63 5.86 -6.49 -14.38
C LEU A 63 5.67 -5.21 -13.59
N TYR A 64 5.63 -4.07 -14.28
CA TYR A 64 5.27 -2.80 -13.66
C TYR A 64 3.76 -2.64 -13.72
N ARG A 65 3.08 -2.65 -12.57
CA ARG A 65 1.60 -2.63 -12.50
C ARG A 65 1.07 -1.62 -11.48
N CYS A 66 -0.13 -1.12 -11.74
CA CYS A 66 -0.97 -0.44 -10.75
C CYS A 66 -1.94 -1.46 -10.16
N MET A 67 -1.87 -1.69 -8.86
CA MET A 67 -2.67 -2.62 -8.06
C MET A 67 -2.82 -2.11 -6.62
N ASN A 68 -3.80 -2.64 -5.89
CA ASN A 68 -4.09 -2.23 -4.50
C ASN A 68 -2.91 -2.36 -3.52
N HIS A 69 -1.97 -3.27 -3.75
CA HIS A 69 -0.77 -3.43 -2.90
C HIS A 69 0.46 -2.67 -3.42
N THR A 70 0.36 -2.08 -4.61
CA THR A 70 1.44 -1.26 -5.19
C THR A 70 1.28 0.23 -4.87
N GLY A 71 0.25 0.63 -4.13
CA GLY A 71 0.04 2.01 -3.70
C GLY A 71 -1.39 2.23 -3.21
N CYS A 72 -1.57 3.20 -2.34
CA CYS A 72 -2.86 3.55 -1.76
C CYS A 72 -3.56 4.67 -2.52
N CYS A 73 -4.89 4.62 -2.50
CA CYS A 73 -5.76 5.74 -2.80
C CYS A 73 -5.99 6.58 -1.54
N GLY A 74 -6.47 7.82 -1.70
CA GLY A 74 -6.73 8.72 -0.56
C GLY A 74 -7.92 8.31 0.31
N ASP A 75 -8.77 7.41 -0.18
CA ASP A 75 -9.91 6.87 0.56
C ASP A 75 -10.20 5.41 0.14
N SER A 76 -11.10 4.75 0.87
CA SER A 76 -11.48 3.35 0.66
C SER A 76 -12.47 3.12 -0.49
N ASN A 77 -13.02 4.18 -1.10
CA ASN A 77 -13.99 4.08 -2.17
C ASN A 77 -13.32 4.03 -3.56
N HIS A 78 -11.99 4.12 -3.60
CA HIS A 78 -11.22 4.11 -4.84
C HIS A 78 -10.23 2.95 -4.87
N GLU A 79 -10.09 2.33 -6.03
CA GLU A 79 -9.11 1.26 -6.28
C GLU A 79 -7.98 1.73 -7.20
N CYS A 80 -6.78 1.21 -6.96
CA CYS A 80 -5.62 1.54 -7.76
C CYS A 80 -5.56 0.66 -9.01
N VAL A 81 -5.95 1.20 -10.16
CA VAL A 81 -6.02 0.48 -11.44
C VAL A 81 -5.24 1.17 -12.56
N PRO A 82 -4.80 0.43 -13.60
CA PRO A 82 -4.13 1.01 -14.76
C PRO A 82 -5.07 1.94 -15.53
N LYS A 83 -4.61 3.16 -15.87
CA LYS A 83 -5.36 4.08 -16.75
C LYS A 83 -5.15 3.79 -18.24
N SER A 84 -4.00 3.21 -18.57
CA SER A 84 -3.64 2.76 -19.91
C SER A 84 -2.74 1.53 -19.79
N MET A 85 -2.75 0.68 -20.82
CA MET A 85 -1.85 -0.46 -20.94
C MET A 85 -1.09 -0.31 -22.25
N SER A 86 0.24 -0.35 -22.20
CA SER A 86 1.05 -0.56 -23.40
C SER A 86 0.92 -2.03 -23.78
N ILE A 87 0.33 -2.28 -24.95
CA ILE A 87 0.33 -3.60 -25.60
C ILE A 87 1.66 -3.75 -26.33
#